data_AF-A0A9D4NB26-F1
#
_entry.id   AF-A0A9D4NB26-F1
#
_cell.length_a   1.000
_cell.length_b   1.000
_cell.length_c   1.000
_cell.angle_alpha   90.00
_cell.angle_beta   90.00
_cell.angle_gamma   90.00
#
_symmetry.space_group_name_H-M   'P 1'
#
loop_
_entity.id
_entity.type
_entity.pdbx_description
1 polymer ?
#
loop_
_entity_poly.entity_id
_entity_poly.type
_entity_poly.pdbx_seq_one_letter_code
_entity_poly.pdbx_strand_id
1 'polypeptide(L)'
;MAHGHVADALQVTKPDVYISTDGGYSWSMTLSGPHYYQIGDHGGLLVAVSKDEPNPQIIKFSTDEGQCWHEYKFTDEKLNFTGLLTEPEGKSSVVMLWGYHSKTKKWRVHVINFRDIIKRKCGDGDYESWLSHSSHRSTEGASTAGCLLGVRETFYRLKKDSLCYNGYDHVVVNTSVPCTCTREDYECDYAYYRPGGSDDCVKEKEFKGPEIDICLHGHEEKLVSEGYRKIPGDRCKDGFKPTSKLIDLNLQCDEYGQSLVRKDETAPQTENQPNGFSKGVKVLAMVIVIAILALASVMGVYFVRKFILLRRNKTVYSYSRLGQNETHGLMHADDDDDDDEGDLSQSLDKALAASQVKYQDSDEELTTSKLPSTATKPAPKRSQPNGSAHPVPKHDTNPFTGYHDDSDDDMLS
;
A
#
# COMPACT_ATOMS: atom_id res chain seq x y z
N MET A 1 1.63 -10.16 9.43
CA MET A 1 0.90 -10.51 10.67
C MET A 1 -0.41 -11.16 10.29
N ALA A 2 -0.78 -12.25 10.96
CA ALA A 2 -2.00 -12.99 10.70
C ALA A 2 -2.52 -13.65 11.98
N HIS A 3 -3.84 -13.80 12.10
CA HIS A 3 -4.43 -14.73 13.07
C HIS A 3 -4.20 -16.16 12.61
N GLY A 4 -3.82 -17.06 13.52
CA GLY A 4 -3.53 -18.44 13.18
C GLY A 4 -3.51 -19.39 14.37
N HIS A 5 -3.30 -20.67 14.06
CA HIS A 5 -3.09 -21.75 15.02
C HIS A 5 -1.89 -22.58 14.55
N VAL A 6 -1.12 -23.14 15.49
CA VAL A 6 -0.13 -24.18 15.19
C VAL A 6 -0.86 -25.52 15.22
N ALA A 7 -1.27 -25.99 14.05
CA ALA A 7 -2.06 -27.21 13.88
C ALA A 7 -1.93 -27.77 12.46
N ASP A 8 -2.31 -29.03 12.27
CA ASP A 8 -2.32 -29.69 10.96
C ASP A 8 -3.47 -29.20 10.04
N ALA A 9 -4.49 -28.57 10.62
CA ALA A 9 -5.65 -28.05 9.90
C ALA A 9 -6.23 -26.81 10.60
N LEU A 10 -7.03 -26.04 9.86
CA LEU A 10 -7.69 -24.84 10.37
C LEU A 10 -8.62 -25.18 11.55
N GLN A 11 -8.49 -24.43 12.64
CA GLN A 11 -9.26 -24.61 13.86
C GLN A 11 -10.34 -23.53 14.02
N VAL A 12 -11.42 -23.89 14.72
CA VAL A 12 -12.53 -22.97 15.08
C VAL A 12 -12.35 -22.32 16.45
N THR A 13 -11.30 -22.69 17.18
CA THR A 13 -10.93 -22.08 18.47
C THR A 13 -10.46 -20.64 18.28
N LYS A 14 -10.31 -19.92 19.40
CA LYS A 14 -9.78 -18.55 19.35
C LYS A 14 -8.33 -18.58 18.84
N PRO A 15 -8.01 -17.82 17.78
CA PRO A 15 -6.66 -17.78 17.25
C PRO A 15 -5.78 -16.80 18.03
N ASP A 16 -4.48 -17.06 18.03
CA ASP A 16 -3.45 -16.09 18.40
C ASP A 16 -2.98 -15.29 17.17
N VAL A 17 -2.19 -14.25 17.37
CA VAL A 17 -1.57 -13.48 16.28
C VAL A 17 -0.13 -13.93 16.09
N TYR A 18 0.22 -14.26 14.86
CA TYR A 18 1.56 -14.61 14.42
C TYR A 18 2.13 -13.55 13.48
N ILE A 19 3.44 -13.36 13.54
CA ILE A 19 4.18 -12.45 12.67
C ILE A 19 5.33 -13.19 11.97
N SER A 20 5.55 -12.82 10.71
CA SER A 20 6.73 -13.15 9.94
C SER A 20 7.40 -11.85 9.53
N THR A 21 8.73 -11.81 9.62
CA THR A 21 9.58 -10.67 9.26
C THR A 21 10.42 -10.94 8.00
N ASP A 22 10.20 -12.10 7.37
CA ASP A 22 10.94 -12.58 6.19
C ASP A 22 10.03 -12.96 5.01
N GLY A 23 8.75 -12.59 5.06
CA GLY A 23 7.79 -12.84 3.98
C GLY A 23 7.13 -14.22 4.04
N GLY A 24 7.17 -14.89 5.19
CA GLY A 24 6.41 -16.12 5.46
C GLY A 24 7.24 -17.38 5.59
N TYR A 25 8.58 -17.30 5.57
CA TYR A 25 9.47 -18.45 5.76
C TYR A 25 9.53 -18.87 7.22
N SER A 26 9.65 -17.90 8.11
CA SER A 26 9.59 -18.12 9.56
C SER A 26 8.48 -17.32 10.20
N TRP A 27 7.86 -17.92 11.21
CA TRP A 27 6.75 -17.35 11.96
C TRP A 27 7.02 -17.44 13.46
N SER A 28 6.54 -16.44 14.19
CA SER A 28 6.57 -16.41 15.65
C SER A 28 5.22 -15.91 16.17
N MET A 29 4.74 -16.48 17.27
CA MET A 29 3.57 -15.95 17.96
C MET A 29 3.96 -14.61 18.59
N THR A 30 3.21 -13.55 18.29
CA THR A 30 3.53 -12.18 18.74
C THR A 30 2.52 -11.64 19.76
N LEU A 31 1.25 -12.07 19.69
CA LEU A 31 0.22 -11.71 20.66
C LEU A 31 -0.68 -12.91 20.91
N SER A 32 -0.99 -13.17 22.19
CA SER A 32 -1.97 -14.19 22.56
C SER A 32 -3.40 -13.67 22.40
N GLY A 33 -4.27 -14.46 21.78
CA GLY A 33 -5.65 -14.14 21.48
C GLY A 33 -5.84 -13.19 20.28
N PRO A 34 -7.09 -13.02 19.83
CA PRO A 34 -7.40 -12.22 18.66
C PRO A 34 -7.19 -10.72 18.94
N HIS A 35 -6.45 -10.05 18.07
CA HIS A 35 -6.26 -8.60 18.09
C HIS A 35 -6.65 -7.93 16.76
N TYR A 36 -7.10 -6.67 16.82
CA TYR A 36 -7.00 -5.76 15.69
C TYR A 36 -5.58 -5.23 15.63
N TYR A 37 -4.94 -5.21 14.47
CA TYR A 37 -3.57 -4.70 14.32
C TYR A 37 -3.43 -3.81 13.08
N GLN A 38 -2.52 -2.85 13.14
CA GLN A 38 -2.16 -1.98 12.02
C GLN A 38 -0.65 -1.79 11.95
N ILE A 39 -0.15 -1.52 10.74
CA ILE A 39 1.25 -1.21 10.47
C ILE A 39 1.35 0.27 10.10
N GLY A 40 2.22 0.99 10.79
CA GLY A 40 2.55 2.39 10.52
C GLY A 40 4.06 2.58 10.30
N ASP A 41 4.42 3.79 9.91
CA ASP A 41 5.81 4.22 9.66
C ASP A 41 6.64 3.21 8.84
N HIS A 42 6.06 2.69 7.76
CA HIS A 42 6.70 1.71 6.86
C HIS A 42 7.16 0.41 7.56
N GLY A 43 6.48 0.00 8.62
CA GLY A 43 6.86 -1.18 9.42
C GLY A 43 7.62 -0.84 10.69
N GLY A 44 8.05 0.42 10.88
CA GLY A 44 8.70 0.89 12.10
C GLY A 44 7.76 0.96 13.32
N LEU A 45 6.45 0.90 13.09
CA LEU A 45 5.45 0.89 14.16
C LEU A 45 4.41 -0.20 13.90
N LEU A 46 4.26 -1.11 14.84
CA LEU A 46 3.12 -2.02 14.93
C LEU A 46 2.24 -1.58 16.09
N VAL A 47 0.93 -1.63 15.89
CA VAL A 47 -0.05 -1.35 16.93
C VAL A 47 -1.11 -2.43 16.97
N ALA A 48 -1.62 -2.74 18.17
CA ALA A 48 -2.65 -3.73 18.35
C ALA A 48 -3.62 -3.39 19.48
N VAL A 49 -4.86 -3.84 19.33
CA VAL A 49 -5.93 -3.73 20.35
C VAL A 49 -6.59 -5.09 20.49
N SER A 50 -6.73 -5.58 21.73
CA SER A 50 -7.37 -6.87 21.99
C SER A 50 -8.81 -6.87 21.52
N LYS A 51 -9.23 -7.94 20.83
CA LYS A 51 -10.62 -8.19 20.44
C LYS A 51 -11.39 -8.95 21.53
N ASP A 52 -10.69 -9.62 22.44
CA ASP A 52 -11.31 -10.36 23.55
C ASP A 52 -11.91 -9.43 24.62
N GLU A 53 -11.47 -8.18 24.68
CA GLU A 53 -12.03 -7.17 25.57
C GLU A 53 -13.20 -6.42 24.89
N PRO A 54 -14.42 -6.42 25.45
CA PRO A 54 -15.55 -5.69 24.88
C PRO A 54 -15.36 -4.16 24.85
N ASN A 55 -14.60 -3.64 25.82
CA ASN A 55 -14.32 -2.21 25.99
C ASN A 55 -12.82 -2.00 26.24
N PRO A 56 -11.96 -2.24 25.23
CA PRO A 56 -10.52 -2.14 25.40
C PRO A 56 -10.14 -0.70 25.76
N GLN A 57 -9.27 -0.56 26.76
CA GLN A 57 -8.75 0.74 27.21
C GLN A 57 -7.24 0.88 26.95
N ILE A 58 -6.61 -0.22 26.53
CA ILE A 58 -5.19 -0.35 26.28
C ILE A 58 -4.96 -0.56 24.78
N ILE A 59 -4.01 0.19 24.24
CA ILE A 59 -3.38 -0.08 22.96
C ILE A 59 -2.00 -0.64 23.22
N LYS A 60 -1.65 -1.72 22.52
CA LYS A 60 -0.32 -2.30 22.50
C LYS A 60 0.44 -1.72 21.31
N PHE A 61 1.73 -1.45 21.45
CA PHE A 61 2.58 -1.03 20.35
C PHE A 61 3.97 -1.69 20.41
N SER A 62 4.58 -1.88 19.25
CA SER A 62 5.92 -2.45 19.08
C SER A 62 6.69 -1.64 18.04
N THR A 63 8.00 -1.47 18.28
CA THR A 63 8.94 -0.77 17.39
C THR A 63 10.08 -1.67 16.94
N ASP A 64 9.99 -2.97 17.22
CA ASP A 64 11.03 -3.98 16.99
C ASP A 64 10.47 -5.19 16.21
N GLU A 65 9.55 -4.89 15.29
CA GLU A 65 8.86 -5.88 14.44
C GLU A 65 8.10 -6.95 15.23
N GLY A 66 7.48 -6.58 16.36
CA GLY A 66 6.57 -7.43 17.12
C GLY A 66 7.27 -8.41 18.08
N GLN A 67 8.54 -8.17 18.41
CA GLN A 67 9.26 -8.96 19.41
C GLN A 67 8.88 -8.52 20.83
N CYS A 68 8.90 -7.22 21.09
CA CYS A 68 8.48 -6.63 22.35
C CYS A 68 7.27 -5.74 22.16
N TRP A 69 6.30 -5.85 23.07
CA TRP A 69 5.09 -5.05 23.08
C TRP A 69 5.02 -4.19 24.34
N HIS A 70 4.65 -2.94 24.16
CA HIS A 70 4.42 -1.97 25.23
C HIS A 70 2.94 -1.59 25.28
N GLU A 71 2.45 -1.33 26.48
CA GLU A 71 1.04 -1.00 26.71
C GLU A 71 0.87 0.48 27.01
N TYR A 72 -0.15 1.09 26.39
CA TYR A 72 -0.54 2.46 26.65
C TYR A 72 -2.05 2.55 26.88
N LYS A 73 -2.46 3.14 27.99
CA LYS A 73 -3.87 3.39 28.30
C LYS A 73 -4.35 4.63 27.55
N PHE A 74 -5.15 4.44 26.50
CA PHE A 74 -5.59 5.54 25.63
C PHE A 74 -6.87 6.25 26.11
N THR A 75 -7.61 5.63 27.04
CA THR A 75 -8.86 6.19 27.57
C THR A 75 -9.20 5.61 28.95
N ASP A 76 -9.89 6.40 29.77
CA ASP A 76 -10.56 5.93 30.99
C ASP A 76 -12.05 5.61 30.74
N GLU A 77 -12.59 6.01 29.59
CA GLU A 77 -13.99 5.76 29.22
C GLU A 77 -14.19 4.29 28.79
N LYS A 78 -15.35 3.71 29.11
CA LYS A 78 -15.76 2.41 28.54
C LYS A 78 -16.41 2.65 27.17
N LEU A 79 -15.64 2.42 26.11
CA LEU A 79 -16.08 2.59 24.74
C LEU A 79 -16.32 1.24 24.09
N ASN A 80 -17.42 1.09 23.36
CA ASN A 80 -17.59 -0.03 22.45
C ASN A 80 -16.65 0.19 21.27
N PHE A 81 -15.61 -0.61 21.18
CA PHE A 81 -14.58 -0.48 20.15
C PHE A 81 -15.10 -0.94 18.79
N THR A 82 -14.79 -0.20 17.74
CA THR A 82 -15.26 -0.50 16.38
C THR A 82 -14.14 -0.64 15.36
N GLY A 83 -13.01 0.04 15.56
CA GLY A 83 -11.93 -0.04 14.57
C GLY A 83 -10.62 0.60 14.98
N LEU A 84 -9.53 0.03 14.47
CA LEU A 84 -8.17 0.55 14.52
C LEU A 84 -7.77 0.94 13.10
N LEU A 85 -7.49 2.22 12.88
CA LEU A 85 -7.15 2.76 11.56
C LEU A 85 -5.81 3.49 11.60
N THR A 86 -5.07 3.36 10.51
CA THR A 86 -3.90 4.17 10.17
C THR A 86 -4.13 4.81 8.81
N GLU A 87 -3.30 5.77 8.43
CA GLU A 87 -3.32 6.30 7.07
C GLU A 87 -3.06 5.17 6.05
N PRO A 88 -3.76 5.16 4.89
CA PRO A 88 -3.45 4.24 3.81
C PRO A 88 -1.94 4.19 3.50
N GLU A 89 -1.49 3.04 3.00
CA GLU A 89 -0.06 2.75 2.70
C GLU A 89 0.85 2.64 3.93
N GLY A 90 0.34 2.82 5.16
CA GLY A 90 1.10 2.55 6.38
C GLY A 90 2.31 3.47 6.58
N LYS A 91 2.33 4.66 5.96
CA LYS A 91 3.45 5.62 6.04
C LYS A 91 3.43 6.47 7.31
N SER A 92 2.24 6.71 7.84
CA SER A 92 2.04 7.57 9.01
C SER A 92 2.36 6.83 10.32
N SER A 93 2.86 7.57 11.30
CA SER A 93 2.97 7.11 12.69
C SER A 93 1.76 7.54 13.54
N VAL A 94 0.67 8.00 12.89
CA VAL A 94 -0.58 8.42 13.54
C VAL A 94 -1.62 7.30 13.43
N VAL A 95 -2.19 6.93 14.57
CA VAL A 95 -3.18 5.85 14.67
C VAL A 95 -4.47 6.41 15.27
N MET A 96 -5.60 5.94 14.75
CA MET A 96 -6.93 6.35 15.18
C MET A 96 -7.71 5.15 15.73
N LEU A 97 -8.16 5.26 16.98
CA LEU A 97 -9.03 4.29 17.62
C LEU A 97 -10.45 4.82 17.61
N TRP A 98 -11.34 4.06 16.98
CA TRP A 98 -12.75 4.40 16.83
C TRP A 98 -13.61 3.58 17.78
N GLY A 99 -14.56 4.26 18.41
CA GLY A 99 -15.57 3.62 19.22
C GLY A 99 -16.70 4.56 19.57
N TYR A 100 -17.67 4.06 20.32
CA TYR A 100 -18.77 4.88 20.80
C TYR A 100 -19.12 4.52 22.25
N HIS A 101 -19.61 5.51 22.98
CA HIS A 101 -19.99 5.32 24.38
C HIS A 101 -21.26 4.45 24.48
N SER A 102 -21.23 3.39 25.28
CA SER A 102 -22.30 2.38 25.30
C SER A 102 -23.68 2.95 25.67
N LYS A 103 -23.72 3.93 26.61
CA LYS A 103 -24.96 4.61 27.05
C LYS A 103 -25.44 5.71 26.10
N THR A 104 -24.60 6.71 25.81
CA THR A 104 -25.01 7.91 25.04
C THR A 104 -25.00 7.69 23.53
N LYS A 105 -24.42 6.58 23.05
CA LYS A 105 -24.21 6.27 21.62
C LYS A 105 -23.42 7.33 20.86
N LYS A 106 -22.73 8.24 21.57
CA LYS A 106 -21.86 9.26 20.96
C LYS A 106 -20.55 8.62 20.52
N TRP A 107 -20.16 8.91 19.28
CA TRP A 107 -18.89 8.50 18.71
C TRP A 107 -17.72 9.24 19.36
N ARG A 108 -16.61 8.53 19.53
CA ARG A 108 -15.34 9.01 20.04
C ARG A 108 -14.22 8.47 19.15
N VAL A 109 -13.24 9.34 18.88
CA VAL A 109 -12.03 8.97 18.15
C VAL A 109 -10.84 9.41 18.98
N HIS A 110 -9.97 8.46 19.33
CA HIS A 110 -8.69 8.74 19.95
C HIS A 110 -7.61 8.74 18.88
N VAL A 111 -6.96 9.89 18.67
CA VAL A 111 -5.88 10.04 17.70
C VAL A 111 -4.56 10.05 18.46
N ILE A 112 -3.72 9.05 18.22
CA ILE A 112 -2.43 8.89 18.89
C ILE A 112 -1.32 9.13 17.87
N ASN A 113 -0.46 10.10 18.15
CA ASN A 113 0.72 10.38 17.33
C ASN A 113 1.98 9.80 18.00
N PHE A 114 2.51 8.70 17.46
CA PHE A 114 3.69 8.05 18.05
C PHE A 114 4.98 8.84 17.87
N ARG A 115 4.96 9.93 17.09
CA ARG A 115 6.07 10.89 16.98
C ARG A 115 6.39 11.61 18.27
N ASP A 116 5.43 11.67 19.20
CA ASP A 116 5.65 12.27 20.52
C ASP A 116 6.49 11.37 21.43
N ILE A 117 6.53 10.06 21.14
CA ILE A 117 7.31 9.05 21.85
C ILE A 117 8.64 8.81 21.12
N ILE A 118 8.58 8.55 19.80
CA ILE A 118 9.74 8.26 18.95
C ILE A 118 10.12 9.53 18.19
N LYS A 119 11.01 10.32 18.79
CA LYS A 119 11.39 11.65 18.26
C LYS A 119 12.57 11.64 17.29
N ARG A 120 13.39 10.58 17.31
CA ARG A 120 14.61 10.49 16.50
C ARG A 120 14.28 9.95 15.11
N LYS A 121 14.70 10.67 14.05
CA LYS A 121 14.66 10.15 12.66
C LYS A 121 15.74 9.09 12.50
N CYS A 122 15.44 8.01 11.79
CA CYS A 122 16.44 7.01 11.42
C CYS A 122 17.47 7.63 10.47
N GLY A 123 18.73 7.27 10.67
CA GLY A 123 19.83 7.54 9.75
C GLY A 123 20.40 6.23 9.21
N ASP A 124 21.40 6.32 8.34
CA ASP A 124 21.95 5.15 7.62
C ASP A 124 22.45 4.03 8.55
N GLY A 125 22.95 4.38 9.74
CA GLY A 125 23.42 3.41 10.73
C GLY A 125 22.34 2.56 11.40
N ASP A 126 21.07 2.97 11.28
CA ASP A 126 19.91 2.26 11.84
C ASP A 126 19.40 1.16 10.90
N TYR A 127 19.89 1.08 9.66
CA TYR A 127 19.47 0.09 8.67
C TYR A 127 20.49 -1.05 8.53
N GLU A 128 20.01 -2.22 8.17
CA GLU A 128 20.80 -3.40 7.83
C GLU A 128 20.46 -3.94 6.45
N SER A 129 21.46 -4.52 5.77
CA SER A 129 21.23 -5.24 4.52
C SER A 129 20.62 -6.61 4.79
N TRP A 130 19.55 -6.94 4.10
CA TRP A 130 18.85 -8.21 4.20
C TRP A 130 18.60 -8.80 2.81
N LEU A 131 19.10 -10.02 2.57
CA LEU A 131 18.88 -10.76 1.34
C LEU A 131 17.55 -11.52 1.43
N SER A 132 16.59 -11.16 0.58
CA SER A 132 15.30 -11.84 0.50
C SER A 132 15.45 -13.27 -0.01
N HIS A 133 14.55 -14.16 0.41
CA HIS A 133 14.50 -15.57 0.00
C HIS A 133 15.80 -16.35 0.25
N SER A 134 16.69 -15.87 1.12
CA SER A 134 17.96 -16.52 1.45
C SER A 134 17.77 -17.91 2.08
N SER A 135 16.70 -18.09 2.84
CA SER A 135 16.32 -19.35 3.48
C SER A 135 15.55 -20.32 2.56
N HIS A 136 15.11 -19.87 1.37
CA HIS A 136 14.25 -20.67 0.49
C HIS A 136 14.93 -21.97 0.01
N ARG A 137 16.26 -21.93 -0.15
CA ARG A 137 17.05 -23.01 -0.75
C ARG A 137 18.33 -23.25 0.05
N SER A 138 18.20 -23.41 1.37
CA SER A 138 19.34 -23.65 2.28
C SER A 138 20.16 -24.91 1.94
N THR A 139 19.59 -25.82 1.15
CA THR A 139 20.21 -27.05 0.64
C THR A 139 20.87 -26.90 -0.73
N GLU A 140 20.70 -25.78 -1.43
CA GLU A 140 21.30 -25.54 -2.74
C GLU A 140 22.58 -24.71 -2.66
N GLY A 141 23.42 -24.81 -3.68
CA GLY A 141 24.70 -24.10 -3.74
C GLY A 141 24.53 -22.58 -3.61
N ALA A 142 25.57 -21.90 -3.12
CA ALA A 142 25.60 -20.45 -2.94
C ALA A 142 25.24 -19.63 -4.20
N SER A 143 25.29 -20.25 -5.39
CA SER A 143 24.93 -19.68 -6.68
C SER A 143 23.42 -19.56 -6.95
N THR A 144 22.51 -20.17 -6.16
CA THR A 144 21.05 -20.00 -6.31
C THR A 144 20.36 -19.35 -5.09
N ALA A 145 21.07 -19.19 -3.98
CA ALA A 145 20.54 -18.54 -2.77
C ALA A 145 19.94 -17.15 -3.06
N GLY A 146 18.69 -16.94 -2.62
CA GLY A 146 17.95 -15.69 -2.80
C GLY A 146 17.43 -15.42 -4.21
N CYS A 147 17.61 -16.33 -5.17
CA CYS A 147 17.00 -16.19 -6.50
C CYS A 147 15.51 -16.58 -6.43
N LEU A 148 14.63 -15.63 -6.72
CA LEU A 148 13.21 -15.87 -6.93
C LEU A 148 12.79 -15.14 -8.21
N LEU A 149 12.09 -15.85 -9.12
CA LEU A 149 11.70 -15.31 -10.43
C LEU A 149 12.89 -14.67 -11.18
N GLY A 150 14.02 -15.38 -11.17
CA GLY A 150 15.23 -14.96 -11.86
C GLY A 150 15.97 -13.76 -11.29
N VAL A 151 15.66 -13.29 -10.07
CA VAL A 151 16.37 -12.16 -9.43
C VAL A 151 16.70 -12.41 -7.96
N ARG A 152 17.81 -11.82 -7.53
CA ARG A 152 18.16 -11.63 -6.11
C ARG A 152 17.89 -10.21 -5.70
N GLU A 153 17.14 -10.02 -4.62
CA GLU A 153 16.85 -8.70 -4.08
C GLU A 153 17.42 -8.55 -2.67
N THR A 154 18.24 -7.52 -2.48
CA THR A 154 18.78 -7.17 -1.15
C THR A 154 18.16 -5.86 -0.73
N PHE A 155 17.44 -5.86 0.40
CA PHE A 155 16.77 -4.71 0.97
C PHE A 155 17.61 -4.08 2.09
N TYR A 156 17.51 -2.77 2.25
CA TYR A 156 17.99 -2.07 3.44
C TYR A 156 16.80 -1.85 4.36
N ARG A 157 16.69 -2.68 5.39
CA ARG A 157 15.57 -2.66 6.35
C ARG A 157 16.00 -2.11 7.69
N LEU A 158 15.06 -1.58 8.46
CA LEU A 158 15.33 -1.03 9.78
C LEU A 158 15.78 -2.16 10.73
N LYS A 159 16.83 -1.92 11.51
CA LYS A 159 17.27 -2.89 12.53
C LYS A 159 16.26 -2.93 13.67
N LYS A 160 16.03 -4.13 14.20
CA LYS A 160 15.10 -4.40 15.30
C LYS A 160 15.44 -3.66 16.60
N ASP A 161 16.72 -3.38 16.84
CA ASP A 161 17.22 -2.67 18.03
C ASP A 161 17.28 -1.14 17.86
N SER A 162 16.96 -0.63 16.67
CA SER A 162 17.06 0.79 16.36
C SER A 162 15.77 1.54 16.69
N LEU A 163 15.74 2.21 17.85
CA LEU A 163 14.62 3.06 18.24
C LEU A 163 14.66 4.42 17.52
N CYS A 164 14.02 4.47 16.36
CA CYS A 164 13.80 5.68 15.55
C CYS A 164 12.58 5.51 14.64
N TYR A 165 12.16 6.59 13.98
CA TYR A 165 11.12 6.54 12.95
C TYR A 165 11.72 6.67 11.55
N ASN A 166 11.16 5.98 10.56
CA ASN A 166 11.54 6.06 9.14
C ASN A 166 11.18 7.43 8.56
N GLY A 167 9.92 7.82 8.72
CA GLY A 167 9.37 9.09 8.25
C GLY A 167 8.49 8.91 7.03
N TYR A 168 7.59 9.88 6.84
CA TYR A 168 6.55 9.82 5.80
C TYR A 168 7.11 9.76 4.37
N ASP A 169 8.29 10.33 4.16
CA ASP A 169 9.01 10.39 2.90
C ASP A 169 9.98 9.21 2.69
N HIS A 170 9.97 8.22 3.58
CA HIS A 170 10.86 7.06 3.48
C HIS A 170 10.56 6.25 2.21
N VAL A 171 11.64 5.89 1.52
CA VAL A 171 11.61 5.04 0.32
C VAL A 171 12.42 3.80 0.63
N VAL A 172 11.82 2.63 0.41
CA VAL A 172 12.49 1.35 0.56
C VAL A 172 13.63 1.29 -0.46
N VAL A 173 14.86 1.14 0.02
CA VAL A 173 16.04 0.98 -0.82
C VAL A 173 16.31 -0.51 -0.99
N ASN A 174 16.41 -0.95 -2.24
CA ASN A 174 16.82 -2.31 -2.57
C ASN A 174 17.77 -2.34 -3.77
N THR A 175 18.53 -3.43 -3.88
CA THR A 175 19.36 -3.76 -5.05
C THR A 175 18.83 -5.04 -5.67
N SER A 176 18.64 -5.04 -6.98
CA SER A 176 18.17 -6.21 -7.74
C SER A 176 19.26 -6.68 -8.70
N VAL A 177 19.66 -7.95 -8.58
CA VAL A 177 20.68 -8.58 -9.41
C VAL A 177 20.06 -9.79 -10.13
N PRO A 178 20.07 -9.82 -11.49
CA PRO A 178 19.57 -10.96 -12.24
C PRO A 178 20.37 -12.24 -11.97
N CYS A 179 19.65 -13.36 -11.86
CA CYS A 179 20.21 -14.70 -11.79
C CYS A 179 20.39 -15.31 -13.18
N THR A 180 21.23 -16.35 -13.28
CA THR A 180 21.35 -17.16 -14.50
C THR A 180 20.12 -18.02 -14.70
N CYS A 181 19.53 -18.05 -15.91
CA CYS A 181 18.35 -18.85 -16.18
C CYS A 181 18.63 -20.36 -16.11
N THR A 182 17.69 -21.08 -15.52
CA THR A 182 17.62 -22.53 -15.38
C THR A 182 16.31 -23.06 -15.97
N ARG A 183 16.05 -24.36 -15.89
CA ARG A 183 14.78 -24.96 -16.32
C ARG A 183 13.61 -24.63 -15.39
N GLU A 184 13.89 -24.21 -14.16
CA GLU A 184 12.86 -23.84 -13.19
C GLU A 184 12.26 -22.46 -13.45
N ASP A 185 12.99 -21.59 -14.17
CA ASP A 185 12.52 -20.27 -14.60
C ASP A 185 11.55 -20.36 -15.80
N TYR A 186 11.19 -21.58 -16.21
CA TYR A 186 10.29 -21.90 -17.31
C TYR A 186 9.19 -22.87 -16.86
N GLU A 187 7.96 -22.55 -17.19
CA GLU A 187 6.84 -23.48 -17.12
C GLU A 187 6.73 -24.28 -18.42
N CYS A 188 6.05 -25.44 -18.36
CA CYS A 188 5.81 -26.21 -19.57
C CYS A 188 4.77 -25.51 -20.44
N ASP A 189 5.08 -25.39 -21.73
CA ASP A 189 4.20 -24.79 -22.71
C ASP A 189 3.01 -25.70 -23.00
N TYR A 190 2.04 -25.20 -23.75
CA TYR A 190 0.84 -25.95 -24.11
C TYR A 190 1.15 -27.30 -24.77
N ALA A 191 0.46 -28.36 -24.33
CA ALA A 191 0.69 -29.76 -24.71
C ALA A 191 2.02 -30.37 -24.24
N TYR A 192 2.72 -29.72 -23.29
CA TYR A 192 3.86 -30.27 -22.59
C TYR A 192 3.59 -30.38 -21.09
N TYR A 193 4.24 -31.33 -20.43
CA TYR A 193 4.17 -31.51 -18.98
C TYR A 193 5.54 -31.89 -18.42
N ARG A 194 5.70 -31.72 -17.10
CA ARG A 194 6.90 -32.12 -16.37
C ARG A 194 6.65 -33.47 -15.67
N PRO A 195 7.31 -34.57 -16.07
CA PRO A 195 7.20 -35.85 -15.36
C PRO A 195 7.74 -35.74 -13.93
N GLY A 196 7.20 -36.54 -13.01
CA GLY A 196 7.66 -36.55 -11.62
C GLY A 196 9.16 -36.85 -11.50
N GLY A 197 9.90 -35.96 -10.85
CA GLY A 197 11.35 -36.10 -10.64
C GLY A 197 12.24 -35.63 -11.81
N SER A 198 11.65 -35.04 -12.85
CA SER A 198 12.37 -34.41 -13.97
C SER A 198 12.15 -32.90 -13.95
N ASP A 199 13.14 -32.12 -14.38
CA ASP A 199 12.97 -30.68 -14.67
C ASP A 199 12.69 -30.38 -16.14
N ASP A 200 12.73 -31.43 -16.98
CA ASP A 200 12.49 -31.31 -18.41
C ASP A 200 10.99 -31.38 -18.73
N CYS A 201 10.53 -30.45 -19.57
CA CYS A 201 9.20 -30.50 -20.18
C CYS A 201 9.20 -31.46 -21.36
N VAL A 202 8.25 -32.39 -21.37
CA VAL A 202 8.09 -33.41 -22.41
C VAL A 202 6.72 -33.30 -23.08
N LYS A 203 6.68 -33.56 -24.39
CA LYS A 203 5.43 -33.50 -25.15
C LYS A 203 4.48 -34.61 -24.72
N GLU A 204 3.23 -34.26 -24.47
CA GLU A 204 2.19 -35.23 -24.18
C GLU A 204 1.80 -35.98 -25.47
N LYS A 205 2.00 -37.31 -25.46
CA LYS A 205 1.80 -38.16 -26.65
C LYS A 205 0.34 -38.25 -27.09
N GLU A 206 -0.59 -38.16 -26.15
CA GLU A 206 -2.03 -38.32 -26.39
C GLU A 206 -2.79 -37.01 -26.15
N PHE A 207 -2.14 -35.87 -26.41
CA PHE A 207 -2.77 -34.57 -26.21
C PHE A 207 -4.05 -34.43 -27.06
N LYS A 208 -5.20 -34.22 -26.41
CA LYS A 208 -6.53 -34.15 -27.06
C LYS A 208 -7.02 -32.71 -27.30
N GLY A 209 -6.23 -31.70 -26.96
CA GLY A 209 -6.61 -30.31 -27.17
C GLY A 209 -6.38 -29.84 -28.62
N PRO A 210 -7.00 -28.71 -29.02
CA PRO A 210 -6.79 -28.12 -30.33
C PRO A 210 -5.31 -27.74 -30.53
N GLU A 211 -4.81 -27.83 -31.76
CA GLU A 211 -3.56 -27.14 -32.09
C GLU A 211 -3.79 -25.63 -31.96
N ILE A 212 -2.88 -24.94 -31.28
CA ILE A 212 -2.96 -23.48 -31.14
C ILE A 212 -2.30 -22.86 -32.36
N ASP A 213 -3.11 -22.51 -33.34
CA ASP A 213 -2.73 -21.60 -34.42
C ASP A 213 -3.10 -20.18 -34.00
N ILE A 214 -2.12 -19.28 -33.98
CA ILE A 214 -2.30 -17.90 -33.53
C ILE A 214 -2.57 -17.06 -34.78
N CYS A 215 -3.71 -16.38 -34.82
CA CYS A 215 -3.96 -15.39 -35.86
C CYS A 215 -3.19 -14.10 -35.55
N LEU A 216 -2.15 -13.81 -36.32
CA LEU A 216 -1.39 -12.55 -36.26
C LEU A 216 -1.49 -11.85 -37.62
N HIS A 217 -1.88 -10.57 -37.60
CA HIS A 217 -1.99 -9.74 -38.82
C HIS A 217 -2.87 -10.33 -39.94
N GLY A 218 -3.87 -11.15 -39.60
CA GLY A 218 -4.77 -11.79 -40.56
C GLY A 218 -4.24 -13.07 -41.19
N HIS A 219 -3.07 -13.55 -40.74
CA HIS A 219 -2.50 -14.83 -41.11
C HIS A 219 -2.39 -15.77 -39.90
N GLU A 220 -2.62 -17.07 -40.12
CA GLU A 220 -2.40 -18.09 -39.10
C GLU A 220 -0.90 -18.39 -38.98
N GLU A 221 -0.37 -18.20 -37.78
CA GLU A 221 0.99 -18.57 -37.41
C GLU A 221 0.96 -19.77 -36.46
N LYS A 222 1.75 -20.80 -36.78
CA LYS A 222 1.97 -21.95 -35.92
C LYS A 222 3.14 -21.69 -34.98
N LEU A 223 2.86 -21.72 -33.68
CA LEU A 223 3.91 -21.67 -32.66
C LEU A 223 4.55 -23.06 -32.51
N VAL A 224 5.79 -23.20 -32.97
CA VAL A 224 6.62 -24.37 -32.70
C VAL A 224 7.46 -24.11 -31.46
N SER A 225 6.94 -24.56 -30.33
CA SER A 225 7.63 -24.52 -29.04
C SER A 225 8.44 -25.79 -28.80
N GLU A 226 9.64 -25.63 -28.22
CA GLU A 226 10.41 -26.73 -27.60
C GLU A 226 9.78 -27.22 -26.28
N GLY A 227 8.64 -26.65 -25.88
CA GLY A 227 7.86 -27.09 -24.72
C GLY A 227 8.04 -26.26 -23.46
N TYR A 228 8.69 -25.11 -23.57
CA TYR A 228 9.01 -24.25 -22.44
C TYR A 228 8.53 -22.82 -22.70
N ARG A 229 7.86 -22.24 -21.71
CA ARG A 229 7.46 -20.84 -21.67
C ARG A 229 8.11 -20.19 -20.45
N LYS A 230 8.74 -19.03 -20.63
CA LYS A 230 9.37 -18.33 -19.50
C LYS A 230 8.28 -17.91 -18.51
N ILE A 231 8.50 -18.15 -17.21
CA ILE A 231 7.51 -17.80 -16.18
C ILE A 231 7.23 -16.28 -16.24
N PRO A 232 5.96 -15.85 -16.30
CA PRO A 232 5.63 -14.42 -16.30
C PRO A 232 6.21 -13.70 -15.08
N GLY A 233 6.90 -12.59 -15.33
CA GLY A 233 7.59 -11.81 -14.29
C GLY A 233 9.01 -12.28 -13.99
N ASP A 234 9.46 -13.40 -14.56
CA ASP A 234 10.83 -13.88 -14.41
C ASP A 234 11.84 -13.02 -15.18
N ARG A 235 12.86 -12.52 -14.47
CA ARG A 235 13.88 -11.60 -15.00
C ARG A 235 15.28 -12.22 -15.06
N CYS A 236 15.40 -13.55 -15.05
CA CYS A 236 16.67 -14.24 -15.24
C CYS A 236 17.33 -13.83 -16.57
N LYS A 237 18.66 -13.87 -16.62
CA LYS A 237 19.46 -13.56 -17.80
C LYS A 237 20.50 -14.64 -18.05
N ASP A 238 20.80 -14.89 -19.32
CA ASP A 238 21.78 -15.89 -19.74
C ASP A 238 21.44 -17.31 -19.27
N GLY A 239 22.25 -18.32 -19.60
CA GLY A 239 22.01 -19.71 -19.19
C GLY A 239 21.00 -20.44 -20.10
N PHE A 240 20.05 -21.15 -19.50
CA PHE A 240 19.07 -21.96 -20.23
C PHE A 240 18.13 -21.06 -21.03
N LYS A 241 18.07 -21.29 -22.35
CA LYS A 241 17.19 -20.57 -23.26
C LYS A 241 16.63 -21.55 -24.31
N PRO A 242 15.39 -22.01 -24.16
CA PRO A 242 14.73 -22.84 -25.17
C PRO A 242 14.49 -22.01 -26.42
N THR A 243 14.55 -22.64 -27.60
CA THR A 243 14.22 -21.98 -28.87
C THR A 243 12.75 -22.23 -29.21
N SER A 244 12.00 -21.15 -29.45
CA SER A 244 10.69 -21.23 -30.08
C SER A 244 10.75 -20.59 -31.46
N LYS A 245 10.01 -21.17 -32.41
CA LYS A 245 9.91 -20.67 -33.78
C LYS A 245 8.44 -20.44 -34.09
N LEU A 246 8.13 -19.28 -34.63
CA LEU A 246 6.84 -19.02 -35.28
C LEU A 246 6.98 -19.38 -36.75
N ILE A 247 6.06 -20.21 -37.24
CA ILE A 247 5.97 -20.59 -38.64
C ILE A 247 4.69 -20.00 -39.19
N ASP A 248 4.81 -19.02 -40.09
CA ASP A 248 3.68 -18.49 -40.84
C ASP A 248 3.13 -19.59 -41.77
N LEU A 249 1.85 -19.96 -41.58
CA LEU A 249 1.19 -20.98 -42.38
C LEU A 249 0.71 -20.44 -43.73
N ASN A 250 0.81 -19.13 -43.98
CA ASN A 250 0.26 -18.41 -45.14
C ASN A 250 -1.25 -18.67 -45.34
N LEU A 251 -1.96 -19.07 -44.28
CA LEU A 251 -3.41 -19.23 -44.24
C LEU A 251 -4.03 -17.93 -43.75
N GLN A 252 -5.11 -17.47 -44.37
CA GLN A 252 -5.85 -16.34 -43.81
C GLN A 252 -6.72 -16.82 -42.67
N CYS A 253 -6.74 -16.06 -41.57
CA CYS A 253 -7.56 -16.38 -40.43
C CYS A 253 -9.05 -16.34 -40.77
N ASP A 254 -9.82 -17.15 -40.06
CA ASP A 254 -11.28 -17.08 -40.07
C ASP A 254 -11.82 -15.74 -39.56
N GLU A 255 -13.10 -15.47 -39.82
CA GLU A 255 -13.78 -14.22 -39.46
C GLU A 255 -13.78 -13.96 -37.93
N TYR A 256 -13.61 -15.02 -37.13
CA TYR A 256 -13.51 -14.96 -35.67
C TYR A 256 -12.12 -14.51 -35.19
N GLY A 257 -11.04 -14.96 -35.85
CA GLY A 257 -9.65 -14.57 -35.54
C GLY A 257 -9.30 -13.11 -35.86
N GLN A 258 -10.04 -12.48 -36.78
CA GLN A 258 -9.85 -11.06 -37.12
C GLN A 258 -10.27 -10.10 -35.99
N SER A 259 -11.12 -10.54 -35.05
CA SER A 259 -11.63 -9.74 -33.93
C SER A 259 -10.56 -9.40 -32.87
N LEU A 260 -9.52 -10.23 -32.74
CA LEU A 260 -8.44 -10.01 -31.77
C LEU A 260 -7.40 -8.97 -32.23
N VAL A 261 -7.46 -8.54 -33.50
CA VAL A 261 -6.61 -7.48 -34.05
C VAL A 261 -7.27 -6.12 -33.76
N ARG A 262 -6.88 -5.47 -32.65
CA ARG A 262 -7.20 -4.05 -32.45
C ARG A 262 -6.51 -3.25 -33.56
N LYS A 263 -7.31 -2.73 -34.51
CA LYS A 263 -6.84 -1.76 -35.51
C LYS A 263 -6.44 -0.47 -34.78
N ASP A 264 -5.15 -0.24 -34.62
CA ASP A 264 -4.64 1.11 -34.40
C ASP A 264 -4.68 1.86 -35.74
N GLU A 265 -5.78 2.57 -35.99
CA GLU A 265 -5.85 3.55 -37.07
C GLU A 265 -5.12 4.84 -36.64
N THR A 266 -3.85 4.96 -37.02
CA THR A 266 -3.25 6.28 -37.26
C THR A 266 -2.31 6.23 -38.47
N ALA A 267 -2.83 6.64 -39.62
CA ALA A 267 -2.01 7.17 -40.71
C ALA A 267 -2.66 8.48 -41.21
N PRO A 268 -1.91 9.59 -41.37
CA PRO A 268 -2.49 10.90 -41.68
C PRO A 268 -2.78 11.06 -43.18
N GLN A 269 -3.93 11.66 -43.50
CA GLN A 269 -4.25 12.11 -44.86
C GLN A 269 -3.47 13.39 -45.21
N THR A 270 -2.88 13.38 -46.39
CA THR A 270 -2.08 14.47 -46.98
C THR A 270 -2.96 15.68 -47.33
N GLU A 271 -2.52 16.84 -46.87
CA GLU A 271 -3.11 18.16 -47.01
C GLU A 271 -2.92 18.71 -48.45
N ASN A 272 -4.01 19.11 -49.11
CA ASN A 272 -3.95 19.94 -50.33
C ASN A 272 -4.26 21.40 -49.97
N GLN A 273 -3.25 22.26 -50.11
CA GLN A 273 -3.35 23.70 -49.85
C GLN A 273 -3.91 24.46 -51.07
N PRO A 274 -4.79 25.48 -50.89
CA PRO A 274 -5.39 26.22 -51.98
C PRO A 274 -4.59 27.46 -52.42
N ASN A 275 -4.75 27.81 -53.69
CA ASN A 275 -4.14 28.96 -54.36
C ASN A 275 -4.68 30.33 -53.89
N GLY A 276 -3.75 31.27 -53.68
CA GLY A 276 -3.83 32.69 -54.06
C GLY A 276 -4.97 33.57 -53.51
N PHE A 277 -4.69 34.36 -52.47
CA PHE A 277 -5.55 35.47 -52.03
C PHE A 277 -4.94 36.85 -52.26
N SER A 278 -5.75 37.76 -52.83
CA SER A 278 -5.43 39.12 -53.23
C SER A 278 -5.10 40.04 -52.03
N LYS A 279 -4.36 41.13 -52.29
CA LYS A 279 -3.74 42.04 -51.30
C LYS A 279 -4.69 42.67 -50.27
N GLY A 280 -6.02 42.64 -50.49
CA GLY A 280 -7.01 43.13 -49.53
C GLY A 280 -7.28 42.20 -48.34
N VAL A 281 -7.08 40.89 -48.49
CA VAL A 281 -7.36 39.90 -47.44
C VAL A 281 -6.24 39.84 -46.38
N LYS A 282 -5.01 40.19 -46.76
CA LYS A 282 -3.86 40.21 -45.85
C LYS A 282 -3.98 41.25 -44.73
N VAL A 283 -4.61 42.39 -45.01
CA VAL A 283 -4.83 43.46 -44.01
C VAL A 283 -5.91 43.05 -43.01
N LEU A 284 -7.00 42.44 -43.48
CA LEU A 284 -8.08 41.95 -42.62
C LEU A 284 -7.60 40.78 -41.73
N ALA A 285 -6.81 39.86 -42.28
CA ALA A 285 -6.22 38.75 -41.51
C ALA A 285 -5.24 39.24 -40.43
N MET A 286 -4.42 40.25 -40.72
CA MET A 286 -3.52 40.88 -39.73
C MET A 286 -4.29 41.49 -38.56
N VAL A 287 -5.38 42.22 -38.82
CA VAL A 287 -6.19 42.85 -37.77
C VAL A 287 -6.87 41.79 -36.89
N ILE A 288 -7.36 40.71 -37.50
CA ILE A 288 -7.98 39.59 -36.76
C ILE A 288 -6.95 38.87 -35.90
N VAL A 289 -5.74 38.62 -36.41
CA VAL A 289 -4.66 37.99 -35.62
C VAL A 289 -4.23 38.87 -34.45
N ILE A 290 -4.11 40.19 -34.64
CA ILE A 290 -3.79 41.13 -33.56
C ILE A 290 -4.90 41.15 -32.51
N ALA A 291 -6.17 41.12 -32.91
CA ALA A 291 -7.30 41.06 -31.99
C ALA A 291 -7.32 39.75 -31.18
N ILE A 292 -7.01 38.61 -31.81
CA ILE A 292 -6.90 37.31 -31.13
C ILE A 292 -5.74 37.31 -30.13
N LEU A 293 -4.59 37.85 -30.50
CA LEU A 293 -3.42 37.94 -29.60
C LEU A 293 -3.69 38.88 -28.41
N ALA A 294 -4.41 39.99 -28.64
CA ALA A 294 -4.83 40.87 -27.55
C ALA A 294 -5.80 40.17 -26.59
N LEU A 295 -6.80 39.45 -27.10
CA LEU A 295 -7.74 38.67 -26.28
C LEU A 295 -7.04 37.55 -25.50
N ALA A 296 -6.10 36.84 -26.13
CA ALA A 296 -5.30 35.81 -25.46
C ALA A 296 -4.44 36.39 -24.34
N SER A 297 -3.86 37.58 -24.52
CA SER A 297 -3.08 38.25 -23.48
C SER A 297 -3.92 38.66 -22.27
N VAL A 298 -5.15 39.16 -22.49
CA VAL A 298 -6.08 39.53 -21.42
C VAL A 298 -6.54 38.28 -20.66
N MET A 299 -6.86 37.20 -21.37
CA MET A 299 -7.20 35.92 -20.76
C MET A 299 -6.02 35.32 -19.97
N GLY A 300 -4.80 35.42 -20.49
CA GLY A 300 -3.58 34.99 -19.80
C GLY A 300 -3.38 35.74 -18.48
N VAL A 301 -3.53 37.07 -18.47
CA VAL A 301 -3.44 37.87 -17.24
C VAL A 301 -4.54 37.50 -16.25
N TYR A 302 -5.77 37.26 -16.73
CA TYR A 302 -6.87 36.79 -15.88
C TYR A 302 -6.56 35.43 -15.23
N PHE A 303 -6.08 34.45 -16.00
CA PHE A 303 -5.75 33.13 -15.47
C PHE A 303 -4.56 33.17 -14.51
N VAL A 304 -3.52 33.97 -14.77
CA VAL A 304 -2.38 34.14 -13.86
C VAL A 304 -2.85 34.80 -12.55
N ARG A 305 -3.68 35.85 -12.62
CA ARG A 305 -4.23 36.50 -11.42
C ARG A 305 -5.12 35.54 -10.62
N LYS A 306 -5.96 34.74 -11.29
CA LYS A 306 -6.80 33.71 -10.67
C LYS A 306 -5.96 32.61 -10.04
N PHE A 307 -4.89 32.17 -10.71
CA PHE A 307 -3.95 31.17 -10.19
C PHE A 307 -3.20 31.67 -8.95
N ILE A 308 -2.75 32.94 -8.94
CA ILE A 308 -2.11 33.55 -7.77
C ILE A 308 -3.10 33.66 -6.59
N LEU A 309 -4.35 34.04 -6.85
CA LEU A 309 -5.40 34.09 -5.83
C LEU A 309 -5.74 32.70 -5.26
N LEU A 310 -5.86 31.68 -6.12
CA LEU A 310 -6.07 30.29 -5.72
C LEU A 310 -4.90 29.74 -4.89
N ARG A 311 -3.66 30.11 -5.21
CA ARG A 311 -2.49 29.71 -4.42
C ARG A 311 -2.43 30.39 -3.05
N ARG A 312 -2.92 31.63 -2.94
CA ARG A 312 -2.94 32.39 -1.68
C ARG A 312 -4.01 31.88 -0.70
N ASN A 313 -5.10 31.33 -1.22
CA ASN A 313 -6.21 30.75 -0.46
C ASN A 313 -6.24 29.22 -0.55
N LYS A 314 -5.09 28.54 -0.34
CA LYS A 314 -5.08 27.09 -0.20
C LYS A 314 -5.62 26.69 1.18
N THR A 315 -6.94 26.55 1.30
CA THR A 315 -7.51 25.66 2.30
C THR A 315 -7.22 24.23 1.87
N VAL A 316 -6.42 23.52 2.66
CA VAL A 316 -6.10 22.11 2.42
C VAL A 316 -7.34 21.29 2.80
N TYR A 317 -8.14 20.93 1.80
CA TYR A 317 -9.07 19.82 1.93
C TYR A 317 -8.48 18.63 1.17
N SER A 318 -7.94 17.68 1.93
CA SER A 318 -7.64 16.36 1.41
C SER A 318 -8.90 15.52 1.55
N TYR A 319 -9.60 15.29 0.43
CA TYR A 319 -10.59 14.23 0.36
C TYR A 319 -9.86 12.96 -0.08
N SER A 320 -9.84 11.95 0.79
CA SER A 320 -9.57 10.58 0.38
C SER A 320 -10.64 10.17 -0.62
N ARG A 321 -10.28 9.98 -1.88
CA ARG A 321 -11.15 9.27 -2.82
C ARG A 321 -11.18 7.81 -2.40
N LEU A 322 -12.24 7.43 -1.67
CA LEU A 322 -12.65 6.03 -1.57
C LEU A 322 -12.96 5.56 -3.00
N GLY A 323 -12.14 4.65 -3.52
CA GLY A 323 -12.51 3.87 -4.69
C GLY A 323 -13.65 2.93 -4.29
N GLN A 324 -14.89 3.34 -4.51
CA GLN A 324 -15.98 2.39 -4.68
C GLN A 324 -15.88 1.88 -6.11
N ASN A 325 -15.28 0.70 -6.28
CA ASN A 325 -15.58 -0.26 -7.34
C ASN A 325 -14.71 -1.51 -7.14
N GLU A 326 -15.13 -2.38 -6.24
CA GLU A 326 -14.94 -3.83 -6.39
C GLU A 326 -16.22 -4.51 -5.96
N THR A 327 -17.07 -4.79 -6.95
CA THR A 327 -18.12 -5.81 -6.85
C THR A 327 -17.43 -7.15 -6.60
N HIS A 328 -17.39 -7.58 -5.35
CA HIS A 328 -17.03 -8.96 -5.02
C HIS A 328 -18.09 -9.89 -5.60
N GLY A 329 -17.64 -10.77 -6.50
CA GLY A 329 -18.43 -11.89 -7.00
C GLY A 329 -18.84 -12.80 -5.85
N LEU A 330 -20.15 -12.92 -5.66
CA LEU A 330 -20.76 -13.98 -4.86
C LEU A 330 -20.58 -15.29 -5.64
N MET A 331 -19.84 -16.24 -5.05
CA MET A 331 -19.88 -17.63 -5.45
C MET A 331 -21.27 -18.17 -5.12
N HIS A 332 -22.01 -18.63 -6.13
CA HIS A 332 -23.14 -19.51 -5.96
C HIS A 332 -22.60 -20.92 -5.63
N ALA A 333 -22.99 -21.43 -4.47
CA ALA A 333 -23.02 -22.86 -4.20
C ALA A 333 -24.41 -23.35 -4.58
N ASP A 334 -24.45 -24.38 -5.43
CA ASP A 334 -25.64 -25.15 -5.75
C ASP A 334 -26.09 -25.90 -4.49
N ASP A 335 -27.35 -25.73 -4.10
CA ASP A 335 -28.15 -26.71 -3.38
C ASP A 335 -29.63 -26.43 -3.68
N ASP A 336 -30.35 -27.50 -3.99
CA ASP A 336 -31.72 -27.57 -4.48
C ASP A 336 -32.80 -27.16 -3.45
N ASP A 337 -33.99 -26.93 -4.00
CA ASP A 337 -35.34 -26.98 -3.40
C ASP A 337 -36.12 -25.65 -3.13
N ASP A 338 -37.21 -25.56 -3.91
CA ASP A 338 -38.55 -25.01 -3.68
C ASP A 338 -38.90 -23.51 -3.86
N ASP A 339 -40.04 -23.34 -4.53
CA ASP A 339 -40.67 -22.15 -5.09
C ASP A 339 -41.17 -21.12 -4.04
N ASP A 340 -40.94 -19.82 -4.29
CA ASP A 340 -41.99 -18.78 -4.17
C ASP A 340 -41.55 -17.45 -4.84
N GLU A 341 -42.29 -17.01 -5.86
CA GLU A 341 -42.15 -15.70 -6.51
C GLU A 341 -42.88 -14.62 -5.69
N GLY A 342 -42.21 -13.51 -5.34
CA GLY A 342 -42.88 -12.37 -4.71
C GLY A 342 -42.02 -11.15 -4.38
N ASP A 343 -41.88 -10.25 -5.37
CA ASP A 343 -41.83 -8.78 -5.25
C ASP A 343 -40.87 -8.14 -4.20
N LEU A 344 -39.57 -8.04 -4.52
CA LEU A 344 -38.60 -7.25 -3.75
C LEU A 344 -37.91 -6.13 -4.57
N SER A 345 -38.34 -5.86 -5.80
CA SER A 345 -37.75 -4.81 -6.64
C SER A 345 -38.39 -3.43 -6.45
N GLN A 346 -39.65 -3.35 -6.00
CA GLN A 346 -40.34 -2.06 -5.82
C GLN A 346 -40.03 -1.32 -4.51
N SER A 347 -39.41 -1.97 -3.52
CA SER A 347 -39.09 -1.32 -2.23
C SER A 347 -37.75 -0.57 -2.25
N LEU A 348 -36.83 -0.94 -3.16
CA LEU A 348 -35.49 -0.35 -3.26
C LEU A 348 -35.49 0.99 -4.01
N ASP A 349 -36.29 1.10 -5.09
CA ASP A 349 -36.42 2.34 -5.86
C ASP A 349 -37.16 3.45 -5.07
N LYS A 350 -38.06 3.07 -4.15
CA LYS A 350 -38.75 4.00 -3.26
C LYS A 350 -37.87 4.55 -2.13
N ALA A 351 -36.84 3.80 -1.73
CA ALA A 351 -35.87 4.23 -0.70
C ALA A 351 -34.80 5.19 -1.27
N LEU A 352 -34.45 5.05 -2.55
CA LEU A 352 -33.45 5.90 -3.21
C LEU A 352 -34.00 7.28 -3.64
N ALA A 353 -35.31 7.41 -3.84
CA ALA A 353 -35.95 8.68 -4.20
C ALA A 353 -36.11 9.67 -3.02
N ALA A 354 -35.96 9.22 -1.77
CA ALA A 354 -36.21 10.04 -0.57
C ALA A 354 -35.00 10.86 -0.07
N SER A 355 -33.85 10.78 -0.75
CA SER A 355 -32.62 11.48 -0.38
C SER A 355 -32.27 12.59 -1.38
N GLN A 356 -33.14 13.60 -1.51
CA GLN A 356 -32.74 14.90 -2.05
C GLN A 356 -32.83 15.95 -0.94
N VAL A 357 -31.73 16.11 -0.19
CA VAL A 357 -31.57 17.22 0.75
C VAL A 357 -31.26 18.48 -0.05
N LYS A 358 -32.24 19.40 -0.10
CA LYS A 358 -32.07 20.79 -0.55
C LYS A 358 -31.11 21.53 0.38
N TYR A 359 -30.03 22.10 -0.15
CA TYR A 359 -29.29 23.16 0.51
C TYR A 359 -29.97 24.50 0.22
N GLN A 360 -30.25 25.26 1.27
CA GLN A 360 -30.83 26.60 1.23
C GLN A 360 -29.74 27.56 1.72
N ASP A 361 -29.31 28.48 0.85
CA ASP A 361 -28.41 29.59 1.19
C ASP A 361 -29.12 30.53 2.17
N SER A 362 -28.44 30.87 3.25
CA SER A 362 -28.78 32.01 4.10
C SER A 362 -27.56 32.91 4.21
N ASP A 363 -27.56 33.98 3.40
CA ASP A 363 -26.73 35.15 3.61
C ASP A 363 -27.25 35.91 4.84
N GLU A 364 -26.43 36.01 5.89
CA GLU A 364 -26.56 37.09 6.88
C GLU A 364 -25.30 37.95 6.86
N GLU A 365 -25.47 39.19 6.38
CA GLU A 365 -24.58 40.31 6.66
C GLU A 365 -24.46 40.50 8.17
N LEU A 366 -23.24 40.58 8.69
CA LEU A 366 -23.01 41.20 9.99
C LEU A 366 -22.12 42.43 9.85
N THR A 367 -22.74 43.53 10.24
CA THR A 367 -22.29 44.92 10.23
C THR A 367 -21.16 45.18 11.22
N THR A 368 -20.38 46.21 10.87
CA THR A 368 -19.30 46.84 11.62
C THR A 368 -19.70 47.28 13.03
N SER A 369 -18.87 47.01 14.04
CA SER A 369 -18.76 47.90 15.22
C SER A 369 -17.37 47.89 15.85
N LYS A 370 -17.02 49.04 16.42
CA LYS A 370 -15.69 49.56 16.78
C LYS A 370 -15.14 48.99 18.10
N LEU A 371 -13.81 48.82 18.18
CA LEU A 371 -13.05 48.84 19.44
C LEU A 371 -12.91 50.29 19.98
N PRO A 372 -12.79 50.44 21.30
CA PRO A 372 -11.65 51.21 21.80
C PRO A 372 -11.01 50.62 23.08
N SER A 373 -9.68 50.61 23.14
CA SER A 373 -8.90 51.37 24.13
C SER A 373 -7.46 50.86 24.23
N THR A 374 -6.52 51.79 24.15
CA THR A 374 -5.11 51.63 24.52
C THR A 374 -4.78 52.77 25.47
N ALA A 375 -4.27 52.45 26.66
CA ALA A 375 -3.55 53.39 27.50
C ALA A 375 -2.63 52.68 28.53
N THR A 376 -1.33 52.79 28.26
CA THR A 376 -0.27 53.23 29.19
C THR A 376 0.35 52.26 30.23
N LYS A 377 1.68 52.11 30.11
CA LYS A 377 2.66 51.51 31.05
C LYS A 377 2.81 52.31 32.36
N PRO A 378 3.52 51.75 33.37
CA PRO A 378 4.90 52.22 33.60
C PRO A 378 5.92 51.11 33.98
N ALA A 379 7.22 51.44 33.84
CA ALA A 379 8.40 50.65 34.26
C ALA A 379 8.81 50.95 35.72
N PRO A 380 9.78 50.23 36.34
CA PRO A 380 11.18 50.69 36.25
C PRO A 380 12.33 49.64 36.34
N LYS A 381 13.44 49.99 35.65
CA LYS A 381 14.91 49.86 35.91
C LYS A 381 15.55 48.74 36.79
N ARG A 382 16.45 47.98 36.12
CA ARG A 382 17.94 47.80 36.29
C ARG A 382 18.54 47.25 37.61
N SER A 383 19.22 46.09 37.56
CA SER A 383 20.66 45.88 37.89
C SER A 383 21.09 44.39 37.95
N GLN A 384 22.31 44.11 37.47
CA GLN A 384 23.21 42.98 37.76
C GLN A 384 24.41 43.57 38.58
N PRO A 385 25.34 42.83 39.26
CA PRO A 385 26.04 41.60 38.81
C PRO A 385 26.62 40.61 39.89
N ASN A 386 27.40 39.61 39.42
CA ASN A 386 28.40 38.73 40.09
C ASN A 386 27.87 37.63 41.04
N GLY A 387 28.37 36.37 41.13
CA GLY A 387 29.60 35.70 40.68
C GLY A 387 30.46 35.24 41.89
N SER A 388 30.54 33.93 42.19
CA SER A 388 31.72 33.21 42.77
C SER A 388 31.41 31.84 43.43
N ALA A 389 32.11 30.80 42.95
CA ALA A 389 32.78 29.62 43.56
C ALA A 389 32.27 28.86 44.83
N HIS A 390 32.14 27.52 44.67
CA HIS A 390 32.60 26.33 45.47
C HIS A 390 32.83 26.38 47.01
N PRO A 391 32.77 25.27 47.80
CA PRO A 391 33.17 23.88 47.45
C PRO A 391 32.35 22.68 48.05
N VAL A 392 32.78 21.48 47.67
CA VAL A 392 32.37 20.10 48.05
C VAL A 392 32.76 19.73 49.50
N PRO A 393 32.11 18.72 50.12
CA PRO A 393 32.89 17.57 50.60
C PRO A 393 32.26 16.17 50.34
N LYS A 394 33.17 15.17 50.39
CA LYS A 394 33.09 13.70 50.20
C LYS A 394 32.28 12.96 51.28
N HIS A 395 31.74 11.75 50.98
CA HIS A 395 32.26 10.44 51.47
C HIS A 395 31.36 9.23 51.09
N ASP A 396 32.05 8.12 50.76
CA ASP A 396 31.81 6.66 50.84
C ASP A 396 30.38 6.09 50.97
N THR A 397 29.97 5.02 50.28
CA THR A 397 30.34 3.61 50.57
C THR A 397 29.57 2.67 49.60
N ASN A 398 30.22 1.59 49.14
CA ASN A 398 29.61 0.31 48.71
C ASN A 398 29.50 -0.58 50.00
N PRO A 399 28.88 -1.79 50.11
CA PRO A 399 28.54 -2.80 49.06
C PRO A 399 27.34 -3.79 49.36
N PHE A 400 27.19 -4.83 48.50
CA PHE A 400 26.55 -6.18 48.73
C PHE A 400 25.01 -6.20 48.97
N THR A 401 24.16 -7.16 48.57
CA THR A 401 24.08 -8.63 48.29
C THR A 401 22.82 -8.83 47.39
N GLY A 402 22.62 -9.80 46.48
CA GLY A 402 22.86 -11.25 46.57
C GLY A 402 21.70 -11.98 47.28
N TYR A 403 20.74 -12.56 46.56
CA TYR A 403 19.87 -13.63 47.07
C TYR A 403 19.53 -14.64 45.96
N HIS A 404 19.96 -15.88 46.20
CA HIS A 404 19.59 -17.16 45.59
C HIS A 404 18.38 -17.76 46.33
N ASP A 405 17.55 -18.51 45.60
CA ASP A 405 17.00 -19.86 45.91
C ASP A 405 15.87 -20.10 44.89
N ASP A 406 15.96 -21.01 43.91
CA ASP A 406 16.10 -22.49 43.91
C ASP A 406 14.81 -23.25 44.25
N SER A 407 14.69 -24.38 43.55
CA SER A 407 13.69 -25.46 43.52
C SER A 407 12.47 -25.33 42.61
N ASP A 408 12.04 -26.36 41.87
CA ASP A 408 12.69 -27.57 41.31
C ASP A 408 11.63 -28.24 40.39
N ASP A 409 12.13 -28.99 39.42
CA ASP A 409 11.64 -30.26 38.84
C ASP A 409 10.34 -30.41 38.02
N ASP A 410 10.59 -30.94 36.82
CA ASP A 410 9.96 -32.08 36.14
C ASP A 410 8.45 -32.10 35.86
N MET A 411 8.09 -32.17 34.57
CA MET A 411 7.68 -33.45 33.97
C MET A 411 7.54 -33.35 32.45
N LEU A 412 8.28 -34.22 31.76
CA LEU A 412 8.01 -34.71 30.41
C LEU A 412 6.86 -35.73 30.47
N SER A 413 5.86 -35.56 29.60
CA SER A 413 5.08 -36.65 29.00
C SER A 413 4.43 -36.15 27.71
#